data_AF-A0AB74UYA2-F1
#
_entry.id   AF-A0AB74UYA2-F1
#
_cell.length_a   1.000
_cell.length_b   1.000
_cell.length_c   1.000
_cell.angle_alpha   90.00
_cell.angle_beta   90.00
_cell.angle_gamma   90.00
#
_symmetry.space_group_name_H-M   'P 1'
#
loop_
_entity.id
_entity.type
_entity.pdbx_description
1 polymer ?
#
loop_
_entity_poly.entity_id
_entity_poly.type
_entity_poly.pdbx_seq_one_letter_code
_entity_poly.pdbx_strand_id
1 'polypeptide(L)'
;MTNRWTSCGLLAALLWSGTALAQVDLSGLDQGMAGPSSQVLVLGSVHLSQMPDGFKADTLQPVLAKLAKFRPDIITVEAIPGESCAMMRRNPALYAAQDVATYCSDTTAAKKATGLDVPAAVAAVKESLAHWPARPHAAQRRHLAALFLASGDDASALTQWLQLPQAERHAGDGLDDALATRLRELQTRNGEDLQIAARLAARLGLQRVYPVDDHSGDNVDVPDVPAYANAIRNAWAASAGEVAADRRQQETLTGRGDMLALYRFINRPEVLRRQIDADMGAAMRDESPGHLARIYVAGWETRNLRMVANVRAAFRERPGARVLCIVGATHKPWFDSLLGQMQGVAIVDAEKVLQ
;
A
#
# COMPACT_ATOMS: atom_id res chain seq x y z
N MET A 1 -45.30 12.55 73.22
CA MET A 1 -45.19 12.59 71.76
C MET A 1 -44.20 11.51 71.34
N THR A 2 -44.64 10.24 71.23
CA THR A 2 -45.03 9.54 69.96
C THR A 2 -43.83 9.31 69.04
N ASN A 3 -43.18 8.14 69.15
CA ASN A 3 -43.30 6.93 68.30
C ASN A 3 -42.28 6.95 67.13
N ARG A 4 -41.27 6.07 67.02
CA ARG A 4 -41.22 4.60 66.74
C ARG A 4 -40.83 4.36 65.26
N TRP A 5 -39.98 3.34 65.01
CA TRP A 5 -39.80 2.51 63.77
C TRP A 5 -38.39 2.55 63.16
N THR A 6 -37.54 1.53 63.41
CA THR A 6 -37.38 0.20 62.76
C THR A 6 -36.36 0.19 61.62
N SER A 7 -35.42 -0.74 61.78
CA SER A 7 -34.45 -1.29 60.84
C SER A 7 -34.96 -1.48 59.41
N CYS A 8 -34.12 -1.13 58.43
CA CYS A 8 -33.99 -1.66 57.07
C CYS A 8 -32.74 -0.95 56.52
N GLY A 9 -31.64 -1.57 56.14
CA GLY A 9 -31.45 -2.79 55.39
C GLY A 9 -30.21 -2.53 54.53
N LEU A 10 -29.16 -3.33 54.70
CA LEU A 10 -28.07 -3.43 53.74
C LEU A 10 -28.67 -3.64 52.35
N LEU A 11 -28.43 -2.73 51.40
CA LEU A 11 -28.70 -2.97 50.00
C LEU A 11 -27.73 -2.21 49.10
N ALA A 12 -26.95 -3.03 48.40
CA ALA A 12 -26.31 -2.81 47.11
C ALA A 12 -25.10 -1.84 47.05
N ALA A 13 -23.95 -2.40 47.44
CA ALA A 13 -22.83 -2.41 46.51
C ALA A 13 -23.29 -3.03 45.18
N LEU A 14 -23.07 -2.31 44.07
CA LEU A 14 -22.93 -2.78 42.66
C LEU A 14 -23.40 -1.66 41.70
N LEU A 15 -22.56 -0.65 41.47
CA LEU A 15 -22.69 0.25 40.30
C LEU A 15 -21.43 0.20 39.41
N TRP A 16 -20.67 -0.90 39.46
CA TRP A 16 -19.45 -1.11 38.67
C TRP A 16 -19.51 -2.39 37.83
N SER A 17 -20.56 -2.54 37.04
CA SER A 17 -20.64 -3.66 36.10
C SER A 17 -21.55 -3.28 34.95
N GLY A 18 -20.96 -2.99 33.78
CA GLY A 18 -21.75 -2.83 32.56
C GLY A 18 -20.99 -2.54 31.26
N THR A 19 -19.82 -1.89 31.28
CA THR A 19 -19.18 -1.46 30.03
C THR A 19 -17.85 -2.14 29.69
N ALA A 20 -17.28 -2.94 30.59
CA ALA A 20 -15.95 -3.52 30.42
C ALA A 20 -15.92 -4.95 29.82
N LEU A 21 -17.02 -5.47 29.26
CA LEU A 21 -17.08 -6.83 28.67
C LEU A 21 -17.53 -6.88 27.21
N ALA A 22 -17.58 -5.73 26.51
CA ALA A 22 -18.05 -5.73 25.12
C ALA A 22 -17.06 -6.35 24.12
N GLN A 23 -15.76 -6.41 24.45
CA GLN A 23 -14.71 -6.84 23.54
C GLN A 23 -13.83 -7.91 24.16
N VAL A 24 -13.48 -8.91 23.34
CA VAL A 24 -12.44 -9.89 23.65
C VAL A 24 -11.11 -9.30 23.22
N ASP A 25 -10.14 -9.21 24.13
CA ASP A 25 -8.78 -8.77 23.81
C ASP A 25 -8.03 -9.89 23.07
N LEU A 26 -7.67 -9.63 21.81
CA LEU A 26 -6.91 -10.55 20.95
C LEU A 26 -5.40 -10.29 20.96
N SER A 27 -4.93 -9.26 21.67
CA SER A 27 -3.51 -8.87 21.68
C SER A 27 -2.58 -9.93 22.28
N GLY A 28 -3.13 -10.85 23.09
CA GLY A 28 -2.41 -11.98 23.66
C GLY A 28 -2.64 -13.33 22.95
N LEU A 29 -3.39 -13.38 21.85
CA LEU A 29 -3.80 -14.65 21.22
C LEU A 29 -2.61 -15.48 20.70
N ASP A 30 -1.51 -14.82 20.32
CA ASP A 30 -0.27 -15.46 19.87
C ASP A 30 0.79 -15.60 20.96
N GLN A 31 0.44 -15.37 22.24
CA GLN A 31 1.31 -15.70 23.36
C GLN A 31 1.60 -17.21 23.38
N GLY A 32 2.89 -17.56 23.35
CA GLY A 32 3.33 -18.95 23.27
C GLY A 32 3.24 -19.57 21.86
N MET A 33 3.01 -18.76 20.82
CA MET A 33 3.09 -19.23 19.43
C MET A 33 4.45 -19.88 19.16
N ALA A 34 4.42 -21.06 18.54
CA ALA A 34 5.63 -21.75 18.09
C ALA A 34 6.14 -21.16 16.76
N GLY A 35 7.46 -21.03 16.63
CA GLY A 35 8.11 -20.47 15.44
C GLY A 35 8.19 -18.93 15.45
N PRO A 36 8.86 -18.34 14.45
CA PRO A 36 9.04 -16.89 14.39
C PRO A 36 7.78 -16.18 13.89
N SER A 37 7.52 -14.98 14.42
CA SER A 37 6.59 -14.03 13.82
C SER A 37 7.08 -13.58 12.45
N SER A 38 6.14 -13.31 11.54
CA SER A 38 6.43 -12.63 10.28
C SER A 38 6.88 -11.20 10.57
N GLN A 39 7.93 -10.75 9.88
CA GLN A 39 8.50 -9.41 10.04
C GLN A 39 7.93 -8.50 8.96
N VAL A 40 7.21 -7.45 9.35
CA VAL A 40 6.60 -6.52 8.37
C VAL A 40 7.24 -5.14 8.51
N LEU A 41 7.92 -4.71 7.46
CA LEU A 41 8.49 -3.38 7.30
C LEU A 41 7.59 -2.55 6.40
N VAL A 42 7.02 -1.46 6.92
CA VAL A 42 6.24 -0.51 6.12
C VAL A 42 7.10 0.70 5.79
N LEU A 43 7.32 0.95 4.51
CA LEU A 43 8.03 2.10 3.97
C LEU A 43 7.04 3.09 3.37
N GLY A 44 6.92 4.26 4.00
CA GLY A 44 6.25 5.43 3.45
C GLY A 44 7.04 6.01 2.28
N SER A 45 6.32 6.42 1.23
CA SER A 45 6.82 6.99 -0.02
C SER A 45 6.33 8.43 -0.21
N VAL A 46 7.10 9.22 -0.96
CA VAL A 46 6.72 10.58 -1.40
C VAL A 46 5.87 10.58 -2.69
N HIS A 47 5.40 9.42 -3.14
CA HIS A 47 4.85 9.16 -4.48
C HIS A 47 5.80 9.62 -5.60
N LEU A 48 6.64 8.70 -6.08
CA LEU A 48 7.70 9.07 -7.02
C LEU A 48 7.16 9.66 -8.33
N SER A 49 5.92 9.35 -8.70
CA SER A 49 5.21 9.95 -9.84
C SER A 49 5.06 11.48 -9.74
N GLN A 50 5.15 12.05 -8.55
CA GLN A 50 5.09 13.50 -8.28
C GLN A 50 6.46 14.18 -8.23
N MET A 51 7.55 13.42 -8.45
CA MET A 51 8.90 13.98 -8.44
C MET A 51 9.08 14.98 -9.60
N PRO A 52 9.87 16.05 -9.38
CA PRO A 52 10.07 17.07 -10.40
C PRO A 52 10.78 16.51 -11.63
N ASP A 53 10.58 17.20 -12.76
CA ASP A 53 11.30 16.92 -13.99
C ASP A 53 12.82 16.88 -13.75
N GLY A 54 13.48 15.90 -14.38
CA GLY A 54 14.91 15.69 -14.22
C GLY A 54 15.31 14.89 -12.98
N PHE A 55 14.36 14.44 -12.15
CA PHE A 55 14.62 13.46 -11.08
C PHE A 55 15.47 12.29 -11.59
N LYS A 56 16.50 11.93 -10.83
CA LYS A 56 17.44 10.86 -11.16
C LYS A 56 17.12 9.64 -10.30
N ALA A 57 16.50 8.61 -10.90
CA ALA A 57 16.17 7.36 -10.20
C ALA A 57 17.39 6.71 -9.51
N ASP A 58 18.61 6.92 -10.00
CA ASP A 58 19.84 6.41 -9.37
C ASP A 58 20.10 6.98 -7.96
N THR A 59 19.49 8.12 -7.61
CA THR A 59 19.54 8.64 -6.24
C THR A 59 18.83 7.74 -5.23
N LEU A 60 17.97 6.81 -5.68
CA LEU A 60 17.34 5.79 -4.84
C LEU A 60 18.27 4.61 -4.49
N GLN A 61 19.44 4.49 -5.11
CA GLN A 61 20.35 3.36 -4.87
C GLN A 61 20.69 3.13 -3.39
N PRO A 62 20.97 4.17 -2.58
CA PRO A 62 21.20 3.98 -1.14
C PRO A 62 19.96 3.44 -0.41
N VAL A 63 18.75 3.88 -0.76
CA VAL A 63 17.48 3.34 -0.21
C VAL A 63 17.35 1.86 -0.58
N LEU A 64 17.51 1.52 -1.86
CA LEU A 64 17.47 0.14 -2.35
C LEU A 64 18.51 -0.76 -1.66
N ALA A 65 19.71 -0.24 -1.37
CA ALA A 65 20.75 -0.99 -0.68
C ALA A 65 20.36 -1.32 0.78
N LYS A 66 19.70 -0.38 1.48
CA LYS A 66 19.18 -0.62 2.85
C LYS A 66 18.04 -1.63 2.84
N LEU A 67 17.08 -1.48 1.94
CA LEU A 67 15.95 -2.41 1.80
C LEU A 67 16.40 -3.82 1.38
N ALA A 68 17.44 -3.94 0.53
CA ALA A 68 18.00 -5.24 0.16
C ALA A 68 18.63 -5.97 1.35
N LYS A 69 19.23 -5.26 2.31
CA LYS A 69 19.73 -5.86 3.56
C LYS A 69 18.60 -6.39 4.43
N PHE A 70 17.41 -5.81 4.33
CA PHE A 70 16.20 -6.37 4.94
C PHE A 70 15.75 -7.66 4.25
N ARG A 71 16.30 -8.09 3.09
CA ARG A 71 15.98 -9.39 2.46
C ARG A 71 14.48 -9.76 2.51
N PRO A 72 13.57 -8.91 2.01
CA PRO A 72 12.16 -9.26 1.97
C PRO A 72 11.93 -10.49 1.10
N ASP A 73 11.08 -11.40 1.57
CA ASP A 73 10.54 -12.54 0.82
C ASP A 73 9.33 -12.12 -0.03
N ILE A 74 8.65 -11.05 0.41
CA ILE A 74 7.44 -10.49 -0.19
C ILE A 74 7.56 -8.97 -0.22
N ILE A 75 7.21 -8.36 -1.35
CA ILE A 75 7.13 -6.91 -1.51
C ILE A 75 5.71 -6.56 -1.95
N THR A 76 4.99 -5.75 -1.17
CA THR A 76 3.66 -5.23 -1.51
C THR A 76 3.75 -3.77 -1.95
N VAL A 77 2.87 -3.35 -2.85
CA VAL A 77 2.85 -1.99 -3.43
C VAL A 77 1.44 -1.40 -3.44
N GLU A 78 1.37 -0.07 -3.31
CA GLU A 78 0.14 0.72 -3.53
C GLU A 78 -0.21 0.77 -5.03
N ALA A 79 -0.70 -0.35 -5.54
CA ALA A 79 -1.33 -0.47 -6.85
C ALA A 79 -2.56 -1.37 -6.73
N ILE A 80 -3.60 -1.07 -7.51
CA ILE A 80 -4.85 -1.86 -7.50
C ILE A 80 -4.59 -3.19 -8.22
N PRO A 81 -4.92 -4.35 -7.62
CA PRO A 81 -4.84 -5.63 -8.30
C PRO A 81 -5.64 -5.67 -9.59
N GLY A 82 -5.15 -6.39 -10.60
CA GLY A 82 -5.83 -6.54 -11.88
C GLY A 82 -7.27 -7.03 -11.77
N GLU A 83 -7.53 -7.99 -10.88
CA GLU A 83 -8.87 -8.49 -10.59
C GLU A 83 -9.83 -7.38 -10.12
N SER A 84 -9.35 -6.51 -9.23
CA SER A 84 -10.10 -5.35 -8.73
C SER A 84 -10.34 -4.34 -9.85
N CYS A 85 -9.32 -4.06 -10.68
CA CYS A 85 -9.48 -3.21 -11.87
C CYS A 85 -10.48 -3.77 -12.88
N ALA A 86 -10.49 -5.09 -13.10
CA ALA A 86 -11.48 -5.76 -13.95
C ALA A 86 -12.89 -5.67 -13.35
N MET A 87 -13.02 -5.73 -12.03
CA MET A 87 -14.28 -5.47 -11.33
C MET A 87 -14.73 -4.02 -11.50
N MET A 88 -13.85 -3.04 -11.29
CA MET A 88 -14.20 -1.61 -11.45
C MET A 88 -14.70 -1.32 -12.87
N ARG A 89 -13.99 -1.80 -13.91
CA ARG A 89 -14.38 -1.66 -15.32
C ARG A 89 -15.76 -2.24 -15.65
N ARG A 90 -16.17 -3.32 -14.97
CA ARG A 90 -17.48 -3.95 -15.18
C ARG A 90 -18.61 -3.22 -14.46
N ASN A 91 -18.30 -2.28 -13.57
CA ASN A 91 -19.28 -1.56 -12.75
C ASN A 91 -19.20 -0.03 -12.95
N PRO A 92 -19.43 0.48 -14.18
CA PRO A 92 -19.29 1.91 -14.50
C PRO A 92 -20.31 2.81 -13.79
N ALA A 93 -21.38 2.25 -13.24
CA ALA A 93 -22.34 2.98 -12.41
C ALA A 93 -21.79 3.26 -10.99
N LEU A 94 -20.78 2.52 -10.55
CA LEU A 94 -20.16 2.66 -9.23
C LEU A 94 -18.79 3.32 -9.28
N TYR A 95 -18.04 3.12 -10.37
CA TYR A 95 -16.68 3.64 -10.52
C TYR A 95 -16.60 4.54 -11.74
N ALA A 96 -16.14 5.78 -11.55
CA ALA A 96 -15.97 6.71 -12.64
C ALA A 96 -14.89 6.20 -13.62
N ALA A 97 -15.11 6.41 -14.92
CA ALA A 97 -14.16 6.02 -15.95
C ALA A 97 -12.78 6.68 -15.76
N GLN A 98 -12.75 7.91 -15.21
CA GLN A 98 -11.52 8.62 -14.90
C GLN A 98 -10.72 7.93 -13.80
N ASP A 99 -11.35 7.42 -12.75
CA ASP A 99 -10.65 6.71 -11.67
C ASP A 99 -10.06 5.41 -12.18
N VAL A 100 -10.83 4.66 -12.97
CA VAL A 100 -10.33 3.46 -13.65
C VAL A 100 -9.13 3.78 -14.54
N ALA A 101 -9.20 4.84 -15.35
CA ALA A 101 -8.09 5.22 -16.23
C ALA A 101 -6.85 5.72 -15.46
N THR A 102 -7.06 6.29 -14.27
CA THR A 102 -5.98 6.84 -13.43
C THR A 102 -5.25 5.73 -12.67
N TYR A 103 -5.98 4.79 -12.08
CA TYR A 103 -5.41 3.82 -11.14
C TYR A 103 -5.19 2.42 -11.73
N CYS A 104 -5.79 2.08 -12.87
CA CYS A 104 -5.70 0.75 -13.46
C CYS A 104 -4.92 0.72 -14.78
N SER A 105 -3.93 -0.16 -14.88
CA SER A 105 -3.18 -0.39 -16.12
C SER A 105 -4.08 -0.82 -17.27
N ASP A 106 -3.85 -0.25 -18.46
CA ASP A 106 -4.52 -0.65 -19.70
C ASP A 106 -3.92 -1.96 -20.22
N THR A 107 -4.75 -3.02 -20.25
CA THR A 107 -4.34 -4.36 -20.67
C THR A 107 -4.70 -4.66 -22.12
N THR A 108 -5.17 -3.68 -22.90
CA THR A 108 -5.67 -3.89 -24.28
C THR A 108 -4.61 -4.49 -25.20
N ALA A 109 -3.41 -3.91 -25.21
CA ALA A 109 -2.29 -4.43 -26.01
C ALA A 109 -1.88 -5.83 -25.54
N ALA A 110 -1.84 -6.05 -24.23
CA ALA A 110 -1.44 -7.34 -23.67
C ALA A 110 -2.45 -8.44 -23.97
N LYS A 111 -3.76 -8.14 -23.88
CA LYS A 111 -4.83 -9.04 -24.31
C LYS A 111 -4.72 -9.38 -25.80
N LYS A 112 -4.38 -8.40 -26.65
CA LYS A 112 -4.17 -8.65 -28.09
C LYS A 112 -2.98 -9.59 -28.33
N ALA A 113 -1.88 -9.40 -27.61
CA ALA A 113 -0.67 -10.19 -27.78
C ALA A 113 -0.79 -11.62 -27.22
N THR A 114 -1.43 -11.79 -26.06
CA THR A 114 -1.52 -13.09 -25.36
C THR A 114 -2.82 -13.85 -25.64
N GLY A 115 -3.86 -13.16 -26.12
CA GLY A 115 -5.21 -13.70 -26.21
C GLY A 115 -5.95 -13.80 -24.86
N LEU A 116 -5.34 -13.36 -23.76
CA LEU A 116 -5.87 -13.51 -22.41
C LEU A 116 -6.48 -12.19 -21.92
N ASP A 117 -7.71 -12.25 -21.43
CA ASP A 117 -8.25 -11.19 -20.58
C ASP A 117 -7.69 -11.28 -19.16
N VAL A 118 -8.00 -10.29 -18.32
CA VAL A 118 -7.41 -10.18 -16.97
C VAL A 118 -7.65 -11.44 -16.12
N PRO A 119 -8.88 -11.98 -15.98
CA PRO A 119 -9.09 -13.21 -15.21
C PRO A 119 -8.29 -14.41 -15.73
N ALA A 120 -8.25 -14.62 -17.05
CA ALA A 120 -7.49 -15.72 -17.64
C ALA A 120 -5.97 -15.54 -17.44
N ALA A 121 -5.47 -14.31 -17.58
CA ALA A 121 -4.07 -13.97 -17.36
C ALA A 121 -3.65 -14.16 -15.89
N VAL A 122 -4.48 -13.75 -14.93
CA VAL A 122 -4.25 -13.99 -13.48
C VAL A 122 -4.14 -15.48 -13.19
N ALA A 123 -5.03 -16.30 -13.77
CA ALA A 123 -4.97 -17.76 -13.62
C ALA A 123 -3.68 -18.33 -14.23
N ALA A 124 -3.30 -17.87 -15.42
CA ALA A 124 -2.07 -18.29 -16.09
C ALA A 124 -0.80 -17.89 -15.31
N VAL A 125 -0.79 -16.71 -14.68
CA VAL A 125 0.30 -16.27 -13.78
C VAL A 125 0.41 -17.21 -12.58
N LYS A 126 -0.70 -17.53 -11.92
CA LYS A 126 -0.71 -18.45 -10.75
C LYS A 126 -0.18 -19.83 -11.14
N GLU A 127 -0.65 -20.38 -12.26
CA GLU A 127 -0.22 -21.67 -12.79
C GLU A 127 1.27 -21.67 -13.15
N SER A 128 1.75 -20.62 -13.83
CA SER A 128 3.15 -20.46 -14.21
C SER A 128 4.07 -20.37 -12.98
N LEU A 129 3.64 -19.66 -11.94
CA LEU A 129 4.42 -19.51 -10.70
C LEU A 129 4.42 -20.79 -9.85
N ALA A 130 3.35 -21.58 -9.87
CA ALA A 130 3.28 -22.87 -9.18
C ALA A 130 4.30 -23.87 -9.74
N HIS A 131 4.58 -23.80 -11.04
CA HIS A 131 5.54 -24.64 -11.74
C HIS A 131 6.83 -23.90 -12.12
N TRP A 132 7.15 -22.81 -11.42
CA TRP A 132 8.30 -21.98 -11.78
C TRP A 132 9.62 -22.73 -11.52
N PRO A 133 10.50 -22.86 -12.54
CA PRO A 133 11.73 -23.62 -12.38
C PRO A 133 12.75 -22.86 -11.51
N ALA A 134 13.62 -23.59 -10.82
CA ALA A 134 14.72 -23.00 -10.06
C ALA A 134 15.71 -22.20 -10.94
N ARG A 135 15.79 -22.52 -12.24
CA ARG A 135 16.62 -21.82 -13.23
C ARG A 135 15.77 -21.55 -14.49
N PRO A 136 14.97 -20.47 -14.50
CA PRO A 136 14.12 -20.15 -15.64
C PRO A 136 14.95 -19.70 -16.84
N HIS A 137 14.57 -20.17 -18.02
CA HIS A 137 15.10 -19.70 -19.31
C HIS A 137 14.57 -18.30 -19.62
N ALA A 138 15.29 -17.56 -20.47
CA ALA A 138 14.88 -16.21 -20.89
C ALA A 138 13.47 -16.19 -21.52
N ALA A 139 13.14 -17.20 -22.32
CA ALA A 139 11.81 -17.36 -22.89
C ALA A 139 10.69 -17.45 -21.84
N GLN A 140 10.91 -18.19 -20.75
CA GLN A 140 9.93 -18.31 -19.66
C GLN A 140 9.73 -16.98 -18.94
N ARG A 141 10.80 -16.20 -18.73
CA ARG A 141 10.71 -14.87 -18.12
C ARG A 141 9.98 -13.87 -19.01
N ARG A 142 10.25 -13.86 -20.32
CA ARG A 142 9.49 -13.04 -21.28
C ARG A 142 8.02 -13.43 -21.29
N HIS A 143 7.73 -14.72 -21.31
CA HIS A 143 6.35 -15.21 -21.24
C HIS A 143 5.65 -14.74 -19.96
N LEU A 144 6.27 -14.93 -18.80
CA LEU A 144 5.70 -14.50 -17.53
C LEU A 144 5.52 -12.97 -17.46
N ALA A 145 6.43 -12.18 -18.05
CA ALA A 145 6.26 -10.73 -18.17
C ALA A 145 5.02 -10.37 -19.02
N ALA A 146 4.78 -11.08 -20.13
CA ALA A 146 3.58 -10.88 -20.95
C ALA A 146 2.30 -11.21 -20.19
N LEU A 147 2.30 -12.31 -19.41
CA LEU A 147 1.17 -12.69 -18.56
C LEU A 147 0.88 -11.63 -17.50
N PHE A 148 1.90 -11.07 -16.85
CA PHE A 148 1.72 -10.00 -15.87
C PHE A 148 1.16 -8.71 -16.49
N LEU A 149 1.60 -8.31 -17.68
CA LEU A 149 0.99 -7.18 -18.41
C LEU A 149 -0.48 -7.46 -18.74
N ALA A 150 -0.80 -8.69 -19.15
CA ALA A 150 -2.18 -9.09 -19.44
C ALA A 150 -3.06 -9.16 -18.17
N SER A 151 -2.48 -9.47 -17.02
CA SER A 151 -3.16 -9.40 -15.73
C SER A 151 -3.25 -7.99 -15.15
N GLY A 152 -2.64 -6.98 -15.78
CA GLY A 152 -2.62 -5.61 -15.27
C GLY A 152 -1.65 -5.38 -14.10
N ASP A 153 -0.60 -6.20 -13.99
CA ASP A 153 0.45 -6.08 -12.97
C ASP A 153 1.77 -5.61 -13.61
N ASP A 154 1.84 -4.31 -13.89
CA ASP A 154 2.99 -3.68 -14.57
C ASP A 154 4.31 -3.86 -13.79
N ALA A 155 4.27 -3.78 -12.46
CA ALA A 155 5.47 -3.88 -11.62
C ALA A 155 6.03 -5.31 -11.56
N SER A 156 5.19 -6.34 -11.51
CA SER A 156 5.65 -7.73 -11.64
C SER A 156 6.15 -8.05 -13.04
N ALA A 157 5.53 -7.49 -14.09
CA ALA A 157 6.04 -7.61 -15.45
C ALA A 157 7.45 -7.00 -15.59
N LEU A 158 7.65 -5.79 -15.05
CA LEU A 158 8.95 -5.14 -15.02
C LEU A 158 9.98 -5.95 -14.20
N THR A 159 9.56 -6.59 -13.10
CA THR A 159 10.41 -7.47 -12.29
C THR A 159 11.01 -8.61 -13.12
N GLN A 160 10.22 -9.23 -14.00
CA GLN A 160 10.69 -10.27 -14.91
C GLN A 160 11.62 -9.72 -15.98
N TRP A 161 11.25 -8.58 -16.57
CA TRP A 161 12.06 -7.90 -17.58
C TRP A 161 13.45 -7.51 -17.06
N LEU A 162 13.53 -6.99 -15.85
CA LEU A 162 14.79 -6.57 -15.22
C LEU A 162 15.70 -7.76 -14.85
N GLN A 163 15.15 -8.96 -14.66
CA GLN A 163 15.93 -10.18 -14.44
C GLN A 163 16.46 -10.81 -15.74
N LEU A 164 16.02 -10.35 -16.92
CA LEU A 164 16.60 -10.77 -18.18
C LEU A 164 17.99 -10.12 -18.39
N PRO A 165 18.98 -10.86 -18.93
CA PRO A 165 20.16 -10.27 -19.53
C PRO A 165 19.77 -9.21 -20.58
N GLN A 166 20.59 -8.17 -20.74
CA GLN A 166 20.26 -7.07 -21.66
C GLN A 166 19.99 -7.55 -23.09
N ALA A 167 20.73 -8.55 -23.57
CA ALA A 167 20.54 -9.12 -24.90
C ALA A 167 19.22 -9.88 -25.06
N GLU A 168 18.58 -10.31 -23.96
CA GLU A 168 17.31 -11.07 -23.96
C GLU A 168 16.08 -10.17 -23.74
N ARG A 169 16.29 -8.86 -23.57
CA ARG A 169 15.24 -7.84 -23.38
C ARG A 169 14.67 -7.38 -24.72
N HIS A 170 13.99 -8.29 -25.40
CA HIS A 170 13.33 -8.08 -26.69
C HIS A 170 11.97 -8.79 -26.75
N ALA A 171 11.23 -8.58 -27.85
CA ALA A 171 9.98 -9.28 -28.14
C ALA A 171 10.22 -10.79 -28.38
N GLY A 172 9.24 -11.61 -28.03
CA GLY A 172 9.28 -13.07 -28.09
C GLY A 172 8.47 -13.70 -26.96
N ASP A 173 8.05 -14.96 -27.14
CA ASP A 173 7.44 -15.77 -26.09
C ASP A 173 6.14 -15.20 -25.48
N GLY A 174 5.39 -14.43 -26.28
CA GLY A 174 4.15 -13.75 -25.87
C GLY A 174 4.31 -12.25 -25.63
N LEU A 175 5.54 -11.73 -25.55
CA LEU A 175 5.81 -10.30 -25.69
C LEU A 175 5.89 -9.93 -27.17
N ASP A 176 5.00 -9.07 -27.65
CA ASP A 176 5.20 -8.41 -28.93
C ASP A 176 6.02 -7.11 -28.77
N ASP A 177 6.28 -6.40 -29.87
CA ASP A 177 7.04 -5.15 -29.84
C ASP A 177 6.36 -4.05 -29.02
N ALA A 178 5.03 -4.04 -28.95
CA ALA A 178 4.28 -3.08 -28.15
C ALA A 178 4.48 -3.34 -26.65
N LEU A 179 4.41 -4.60 -26.22
CA LEU A 179 4.67 -4.99 -24.83
C LEU A 179 6.14 -4.79 -24.44
N ALA A 180 7.09 -5.12 -25.32
CA ALA A 180 8.50 -4.84 -25.06
C ALA A 180 8.77 -3.33 -24.94
N THR A 181 8.08 -2.50 -25.73
CA THR A 181 8.14 -1.04 -25.61
C THR A 181 7.55 -0.56 -24.30
N ARG A 182 6.38 -1.07 -23.91
CA ARG A 182 5.77 -0.79 -22.60
C ARG A 182 6.72 -1.10 -21.44
N LEU A 183 7.42 -2.24 -21.45
CA LEU A 183 8.38 -2.59 -20.41
C LEU A 183 9.58 -1.62 -20.34
N ARG A 184 10.05 -1.13 -21.49
CA ARG A 184 11.09 -0.08 -21.55
C ARG A 184 10.61 1.25 -20.98
N GLU A 185 9.36 1.61 -21.23
CA GLU A 185 8.74 2.80 -20.62
C GLU A 185 8.59 2.67 -19.11
N LEU A 186 8.11 1.51 -18.63
CA LEU A 186 7.98 1.23 -17.19
C LEU A 186 9.34 1.30 -16.48
N GLN A 187 10.43 0.90 -17.15
CA GLN A 187 11.78 0.97 -16.59
C GLN A 187 12.22 2.41 -16.25
N THR A 188 11.72 3.43 -16.96
CA THR A 188 12.09 4.84 -16.76
C THR A 188 11.01 5.67 -16.08
N ARG A 189 9.77 5.19 -16.04
CA ARG A 189 8.64 5.88 -15.39
C ARG A 189 8.87 5.98 -13.88
N ASN A 190 8.65 7.18 -13.33
CA ASN A 190 8.70 7.37 -11.89
C ASN A 190 7.45 6.75 -11.23
N GLY A 191 7.69 5.93 -10.22
CA GLY A 191 6.70 5.23 -9.42
C GLY A 191 7.44 4.35 -8.42
N GLU A 192 6.99 4.29 -7.18
CA GLU A 192 7.60 3.49 -6.12
C GLU A 192 7.52 1.98 -6.41
N ASP A 193 6.43 1.54 -7.02
CA ASP A 193 6.22 0.19 -7.52
C ASP A 193 7.24 -0.21 -8.60
N LEU A 194 7.64 0.74 -9.47
CA LEU A 194 8.60 0.51 -10.55
C LEU A 194 10.05 0.72 -10.12
N GLN A 195 10.35 1.89 -9.53
CA GLN A 195 11.72 2.34 -9.23
C GLN A 195 12.24 1.83 -7.88
N ILE A 196 11.37 1.36 -6.98
CA ILE A 196 11.78 0.70 -5.73
C ILE A 196 11.42 -0.77 -5.77
N ALA A 197 10.12 -1.09 -5.84
CA ALA A 197 9.64 -2.46 -5.61
C ALA A 197 10.12 -3.43 -6.69
N ALA A 198 9.83 -3.17 -7.97
CA ALA A 198 10.21 -4.06 -9.07
C ALA A 198 11.73 -4.24 -9.22
N ARG A 199 12.49 -3.15 -9.05
CA ARG A 199 13.96 -3.18 -9.06
C ARG A 199 14.53 -3.97 -7.89
N LEU A 200 13.97 -3.82 -6.69
CA LEU A 200 14.37 -4.57 -5.52
C LEU A 200 14.01 -6.05 -5.65
N ALA A 201 12.80 -6.36 -6.11
CA ALA A 201 12.34 -7.71 -6.40
C ALA A 201 13.28 -8.40 -7.41
N ALA A 202 13.61 -7.72 -8.52
CA ALA A 202 14.55 -8.23 -9.51
C ALA A 202 15.96 -8.47 -8.93
N ARG A 203 16.46 -7.54 -8.11
CA ARG A 203 17.77 -7.67 -7.42
C ARG A 203 17.81 -8.86 -6.47
N LEU A 204 16.69 -9.17 -5.82
CA LEU A 204 16.57 -10.27 -4.86
C LEU A 204 16.15 -11.59 -5.52
N GLY A 205 15.89 -11.61 -6.83
CA GLY A 205 15.41 -12.80 -7.53
C GLY A 205 13.98 -13.19 -7.17
N LEU A 206 13.16 -12.25 -6.67
CA LEU A 206 11.72 -12.46 -6.47
C LEU A 206 11.00 -12.43 -7.82
N GLN A 207 9.94 -13.22 -7.95
CA GLN A 207 9.25 -13.35 -9.25
C GLN A 207 8.13 -12.33 -9.47
N ARG A 208 7.72 -11.61 -8.43
CA ARG A 208 6.62 -10.66 -8.46
C ARG A 208 6.69 -9.69 -7.29
N VAL A 209 5.96 -8.61 -7.43
CA VAL A 209 5.47 -7.82 -6.29
C VAL A 209 3.99 -8.13 -6.08
N TYR A 210 3.38 -7.56 -5.05
CA TYR A 210 1.98 -7.81 -4.69
C TYR A 210 1.23 -6.49 -4.65
N PRO A 211 0.41 -6.16 -5.66
CA PRO A 211 -0.50 -5.02 -5.56
C PRO A 211 -1.49 -5.27 -4.41
N VAL A 212 -1.69 -4.28 -3.55
CA VAL A 212 -2.57 -4.41 -2.37
C VAL A 212 -3.57 -3.27 -2.24
N ASP A 213 -3.56 -2.29 -3.14
CA ASP A 213 -4.43 -1.13 -3.06
C ASP A 213 -5.92 -1.51 -3.28
N ASP A 214 -6.83 -0.77 -2.63
CA ASP A 214 -8.26 -1.02 -2.71
C ASP A 214 -9.11 0.25 -2.55
N HIS A 215 -9.29 0.93 -3.68
CA HIS A 215 -10.12 2.12 -3.79
C HIS A 215 -11.63 1.89 -3.65
N SER A 216 -12.10 0.65 -3.47
CA SER A 216 -13.50 0.45 -3.10
C SER A 216 -13.78 0.99 -1.69
N GLY A 217 -12.74 1.24 -0.87
CA GLY A 217 -12.86 1.76 0.49
C GLY A 217 -13.07 3.27 0.57
N ASP A 218 -12.51 4.03 -0.37
CA ASP A 218 -12.62 5.49 -0.43
C ASP A 218 -13.49 6.00 -1.61
N ASN A 219 -14.10 5.09 -2.37
CA ASN A 219 -15.17 5.39 -3.33
C ASN A 219 -16.50 5.69 -2.61
N VAL A 220 -16.55 6.87 -1.98
CA VAL A 220 -17.68 7.33 -1.16
C VAL A 220 -18.80 7.96 -1.99
N ASP A 221 -20.05 7.69 -1.62
CA ASP A 221 -21.23 8.37 -2.17
C ASP A 221 -21.53 9.61 -1.32
N VAL A 222 -21.37 10.80 -1.92
CA VAL A 222 -21.62 12.09 -1.26
C VAL A 222 -22.64 12.90 -2.05
N PRO A 223 -23.71 13.42 -1.42
CA PRO A 223 -24.79 14.10 -2.12
C PRO A 223 -24.38 15.47 -2.68
N ASP A 224 -23.42 16.15 -2.05
CA ASP A 224 -22.85 17.42 -2.51
C ASP A 224 -21.33 17.33 -2.59
N VAL A 225 -20.83 16.91 -3.76
CA VAL A 225 -19.39 16.76 -4.03
C VAL A 225 -18.63 18.09 -3.85
N PRO A 226 -19.10 19.25 -4.37
CA PRO A 226 -18.44 20.53 -4.12
C PRO A 226 -18.31 20.89 -2.62
N ALA A 227 -19.38 20.73 -1.83
CA ALA A 227 -19.34 21.02 -0.40
C ALA A 227 -18.38 20.08 0.34
N TYR A 228 -18.44 18.78 0.03
CA TYR A 228 -17.52 17.78 0.56
C TYR A 228 -16.06 18.13 0.27
N ALA A 229 -15.74 18.44 -0.99
CA ALA A 229 -14.38 18.79 -1.40
C ALA A 229 -13.90 20.12 -0.78
N ASN A 230 -14.81 21.09 -0.59
CA ASN A 230 -14.50 22.36 0.08
C ASN A 230 -14.20 22.15 1.57
N ALA A 231 -14.98 21.32 2.28
CA ALA A 231 -14.75 21.02 3.68
C ALA A 231 -13.34 20.46 3.91
N ILE A 232 -12.93 19.49 3.09
CA ILE A 232 -11.58 18.89 3.16
C ILE A 232 -10.49 19.93 2.86
N ARG A 233 -10.63 20.68 1.76
CA ARG A 233 -9.65 21.72 1.39
C ARG A 233 -9.50 22.80 2.46
N ASN A 234 -10.60 23.22 3.08
CA ASN A 234 -10.58 24.21 4.15
C ASN A 234 -9.88 23.68 5.39
N ALA A 235 -10.12 22.41 5.76
CA ALA A 235 -9.42 21.76 6.86
C ALA A 235 -7.90 21.72 6.61
N TRP A 236 -7.47 21.31 5.41
CA TRP A 236 -6.05 21.31 5.03
C TRP A 236 -5.42 22.70 4.98
N ALA A 237 -6.18 23.71 4.53
CA ALA A 237 -5.70 25.09 4.51
C ALA A 237 -5.47 25.63 5.92
N ALA A 238 -6.37 25.31 6.87
CA ALA A 238 -6.27 25.73 8.26
C ALA A 238 -5.05 25.15 8.99
N SER A 239 -4.63 23.92 8.64
CA SER A 239 -3.49 23.22 9.24
C SER A 239 -2.18 23.36 8.47
N ALA A 240 -2.17 24.01 7.30
CA ALA A 240 -1.00 24.06 6.41
C ALA A 240 0.26 24.62 7.09
N GLY A 241 0.11 25.54 8.04
CA GLY A 241 1.21 26.11 8.82
C GLY A 241 1.91 25.09 9.72
N GLU A 242 1.20 24.09 10.22
CA GLU A 242 1.70 23.07 11.16
C GLU A 242 2.75 22.15 10.50
N VAL A 243 2.60 21.91 9.19
CA VAL A 243 3.49 21.03 8.40
C VAL A 243 4.40 21.80 7.43
N ALA A 244 4.37 23.14 7.44
CA ALA A 244 5.13 23.95 6.49
C ALA A 244 6.65 23.73 6.61
N ALA A 245 7.16 23.51 7.83
CA ALA A 245 8.58 23.20 8.04
C ALA A 245 8.95 21.82 7.48
N ASP A 246 8.10 20.82 7.69
CA ASP A 246 8.32 19.46 7.18
C ASP A 246 8.28 19.43 5.65
N ARG A 247 7.34 20.15 5.01
CA ARG A 247 7.27 20.31 3.55
C ARG A 247 8.54 20.93 2.98
N ARG A 248 9.01 22.04 3.56
CA ARG A 248 10.29 22.68 3.15
C ARG A 248 11.49 21.74 3.28
N GLN A 249 11.51 20.92 4.33
CA GLN A 249 12.57 19.93 4.51
C GLN A 249 12.50 18.83 3.44
N GLN A 250 11.31 18.32 3.13
CA GLN A 250 11.13 17.35 2.04
C GLN A 250 11.60 17.94 0.70
N GLU A 251 11.16 19.16 0.37
CA GLU A 251 11.59 19.89 -0.84
C GLU A 251 13.11 20.08 -0.88
N THR A 252 13.73 20.44 0.24
CA THR A 252 15.19 20.61 0.35
C THR A 252 15.94 19.30 0.07
N LEU A 253 15.47 18.18 0.63
CA LEU A 253 16.10 16.87 0.45
C LEU A 253 15.89 16.36 -0.98
N THR A 254 14.69 16.52 -1.52
CA THR A 254 14.35 16.23 -2.92
C THR A 254 15.22 17.02 -3.89
N GLY A 255 15.36 18.34 -3.69
CA GLY A 255 16.16 19.22 -4.56
C GLY A 255 17.65 18.90 -4.53
N ARG A 256 18.16 18.35 -3.42
CA ARG A 256 19.54 17.84 -3.31
C ARG A 256 19.73 16.44 -3.91
N GLY A 257 18.65 15.75 -4.24
CA GLY A 257 18.69 14.34 -4.64
C GLY A 257 19.08 13.39 -3.50
N ASP A 258 18.97 13.81 -2.23
CA ASP A 258 19.31 12.98 -1.08
C ASP A 258 18.10 12.12 -0.67
N MET A 259 17.80 11.11 -1.50
CA MET A 259 16.63 10.27 -1.29
C MET A 259 16.73 9.43 -0.02
N LEU A 260 17.93 9.04 0.43
CA LEU A 260 18.04 8.30 1.68
C LEU A 260 17.68 9.16 2.88
N ALA A 261 18.17 10.41 2.93
CA ALA A 261 17.75 11.34 3.97
C ALA A 261 16.26 11.66 3.88
N LEU A 262 15.70 11.82 2.67
CA LEU A 262 14.27 12.04 2.46
C LEU A 262 13.44 10.89 3.02
N TYR A 263 13.73 9.64 2.61
CA TYR A 263 12.99 8.47 3.07
C TYR A 263 13.14 8.25 4.59
N ARG A 264 14.31 8.55 5.18
CA ARG A 264 14.46 8.57 6.65
C ARG A 264 13.57 9.63 7.28
N PHE A 265 13.53 10.83 6.72
CA PHE A 265 12.76 11.95 7.26
C PHE A 265 11.25 11.67 7.24
N ILE A 266 10.69 11.25 6.10
CA ILE A 266 9.25 11.05 5.96
C ILE A 266 8.72 9.81 6.69
N ASN A 267 9.60 8.89 7.11
CA ASN A 267 9.24 7.70 7.87
C ASN A 267 9.37 7.85 9.38
N ARG A 268 9.79 9.04 9.87
CA ARG A 268 9.89 9.33 11.31
C ARG A 268 8.50 9.39 11.96
N PRO A 269 8.29 8.75 13.13
CA PRO A 269 7.02 8.79 13.83
C PRO A 269 6.50 10.21 14.10
N GLU A 270 7.38 11.16 14.45
CA GLU A 270 6.98 12.54 14.72
C GLU A 270 6.60 13.33 13.45
N VAL A 271 7.23 13.04 12.31
CA VAL A 271 6.89 13.66 11.01
C VAL A 271 5.57 13.09 10.52
N LEU A 272 5.40 11.77 10.58
CA LEU A 272 4.15 11.09 10.25
C LEU A 272 3.00 11.59 11.11
N ARG A 273 3.19 11.70 12.44
CA ARG A 273 2.15 12.21 13.34
C ARG A 273 1.70 13.62 12.95
N ARG A 274 2.64 14.56 12.75
CA ARG A 274 2.28 15.92 12.32
C ARG A 274 1.56 15.94 10.98
N GLN A 275 2.00 15.12 10.03
CA GLN A 275 1.37 15.02 8.72
C GLN A 275 -0.08 14.51 8.83
N ILE A 276 -0.34 13.46 9.62
CA ILE A 276 -1.70 12.92 9.82
C ILE A 276 -2.57 13.89 10.62
N ASP A 277 -2.03 14.52 11.66
CA ASP A 277 -2.76 15.48 12.49
C ASP A 277 -3.20 16.72 11.69
N ALA A 278 -2.38 17.15 10.73
CA ALA A 278 -2.68 18.25 9.82
C ALA A 278 -3.58 17.85 8.64
N ASP A 279 -3.63 16.56 8.30
CA ASP A 279 -4.49 16.06 7.23
C ASP A 279 -5.81 15.53 7.81
N MET A 280 -5.86 14.25 8.18
CA MET A 280 -7.05 13.59 8.70
C MET A 280 -7.47 14.16 10.05
N GLY A 281 -6.52 14.56 10.90
CA GLY A 281 -6.83 15.21 12.17
C GLY A 281 -7.55 16.54 11.96
N ALA A 282 -7.13 17.34 10.97
CA ALA A 282 -7.80 18.59 10.62
C ALA A 282 -9.20 18.31 10.06
N ALA A 283 -9.34 17.30 9.19
CA ALA A 283 -10.64 16.87 8.67
C ALA A 283 -11.59 16.38 9.78
N MET A 284 -11.08 15.71 10.82
CA MET A 284 -11.90 15.29 11.96
C MET A 284 -12.40 16.46 12.83
N ARG A 285 -11.65 17.57 12.83
CA ARG A 285 -11.98 18.82 13.53
C ARG A 285 -12.89 19.75 12.71
N ASP A 286 -13.20 19.42 11.45
CA ASP A 286 -14.10 20.20 10.62
C ASP A 286 -15.52 20.30 11.23
N GLU A 287 -16.05 21.52 11.22
CA GLU A 287 -17.35 21.86 11.79
C GLU A 287 -18.41 22.10 10.71
N SER A 288 -18.12 21.78 9.44
CA SER A 288 -19.10 21.92 8.36
C SER A 288 -20.41 21.16 8.70
N PRO A 289 -21.59 21.72 8.33
CA PRO A 289 -22.85 21.02 8.51
C PRO A 289 -22.81 19.62 7.90
N GLY A 290 -23.19 18.61 8.68
CA GLY A 290 -23.13 17.21 8.25
C GLY A 290 -21.75 16.55 8.37
N HIS A 291 -20.73 17.25 8.88
CA HIS A 291 -19.39 16.74 9.13
C HIS A 291 -18.76 16.06 7.91
N LEU A 292 -18.86 16.72 6.75
CA LEU A 292 -18.53 16.11 5.46
C LEU A 292 -17.07 15.62 5.39
N ALA A 293 -16.13 16.33 6.02
CA ALA A 293 -14.74 15.90 6.04
C ALA A 293 -14.49 14.61 6.87
N ARG A 294 -15.43 14.19 7.74
CA ARG A 294 -15.34 12.89 8.41
C ARG A 294 -15.63 11.72 7.46
N ILE A 295 -16.40 11.95 6.40
CA ILE A 295 -16.63 10.94 5.34
C ILE A 295 -15.31 10.63 4.64
N TYR A 296 -14.48 11.64 4.41
CA TYR A 296 -13.13 11.47 3.85
C TYR A 296 -12.26 10.57 4.75
N VAL A 297 -12.22 10.87 6.05
CA VAL A 297 -11.41 10.09 7.00
C VAL A 297 -11.94 8.65 7.11
N ALA A 298 -13.26 8.46 7.13
CA ALA A 298 -13.87 7.13 7.15
C ALA A 298 -13.57 6.32 5.87
N GLY A 299 -13.61 6.96 4.70
CA GLY A 299 -13.20 6.34 3.44
C GLY A 299 -11.72 5.97 3.43
N TRP A 300 -10.86 6.88 3.89
CA TRP A 300 -9.42 6.65 4.01
C TRP A 300 -9.10 5.47 4.94
N GLU A 301 -9.72 5.42 6.11
CA GLU A 301 -9.56 4.32 7.06
C GLU A 301 -10.07 2.99 6.47
N THR A 302 -11.21 3.01 5.76
CA THR A 302 -11.77 1.83 5.09
C THR A 302 -10.84 1.31 3.99
N ARG A 303 -10.25 2.20 3.17
CA ARG A 303 -9.22 1.82 2.18
C ARG A 303 -8.03 1.17 2.87
N ASN A 304 -7.48 1.77 3.93
CA ASN A 304 -6.35 1.21 4.67
C ASN A 304 -6.66 -0.15 5.30
N LEU A 305 -7.86 -0.35 5.86
CA LEU A 305 -8.31 -1.65 6.38
C LEU A 305 -8.27 -2.73 5.29
N ARG A 306 -8.80 -2.43 4.09
CA ARG A 306 -8.78 -3.34 2.94
C ARG A 306 -7.38 -3.61 2.43
N MET A 307 -6.55 -2.57 2.32
CA MET A 307 -5.15 -2.71 1.92
C MET A 307 -4.36 -3.60 2.88
N VAL A 308 -4.52 -3.41 4.19
CA VAL A 308 -3.84 -4.21 5.21
C VAL A 308 -4.32 -5.67 5.20
N ALA A 309 -5.61 -5.91 4.95
CA ALA A 309 -6.12 -7.26 4.72
C ALA A 309 -5.47 -7.92 3.48
N ASN A 310 -5.29 -7.16 2.39
CA ASN A 310 -4.58 -7.63 1.19
C ASN A 310 -3.09 -7.90 1.45
N VAL A 311 -2.44 -7.08 2.27
CA VAL A 311 -1.06 -7.34 2.74
C VAL A 311 -1.02 -8.67 3.49
N ARG A 312 -1.92 -8.90 4.47
CA ARG A 312 -1.97 -10.18 5.19
C ARG A 312 -2.22 -11.36 4.25
N ALA A 313 -3.08 -11.20 3.26
CA ALA A 313 -3.34 -12.21 2.24
C ALA A 313 -2.10 -12.58 1.42
N ALA A 314 -1.15 -11.65 1.22
CA ALA A 314 0.07 -11.91 0.46
C ALA A 314 1.06 -12.86 1.16
N PHE A 315 1.03 -12.94 2.50
CA PHE A 315 1.99 -13.74 3.28
C PHE A 315 1.38 -14.79 4.22
N ARG A 316 0.05 -14.94 4.28
CA ARG A 316 -0.59 -15.87 5.24
C ARG A 316 -0.17 -17.33 5.06
N GLU A 317 0.17 -17.78 3.85
CA GLU A 317 0.71 -19.12 3.57
C GLU A 317 2.22 -19.25 3.81
N ARG A 318 2.90 -18.19 4.30
CA ARG A 318 4.35 -18.18 4.56
C ARG A 318 4.65 -17.70 5.99
N PRO A 319 4.43 -18.54 7.02
CA PRO A 319 4.77 -18.20 8.40
C PRO A 319 6.23 -17.77 8.54
N GLY A 320 6.48 -16.68 9.27
CA GLY A 320 7.84 -16.16 9.50
C GLY A 320 8.43 -15.35 8.33
N ALA A 321 7.63 -15.03 7.30
CA ALA A 321 8.09 -14.26 6.15
C ALA A 321 8.54 -12.83 6.52
N ARG A 322 9.48 -12.30 5.74
CA ARG A 322 9.89 -10.89 5.76
C ARG A 322 9.14 -10.14 4.67
N VAL A 323 8.26 -9.24 5.07
CA VAL A 323 7.38 -8.48 4.17
C VAL A 323 7.82 -7.03 4.15
N LEU A 324 8.01 -6.47 2.96
CA LEU A 324 8.22 -5.04 2.74
C LEU A 324 6.97 -4.45 2.07
N CYS A 325 6.28 -3.56 2.77
CA CYS A 325 5.16 -2.80 2.22
C CYS A 325 5.65 -1.42 1.77
N ILE A 326 5.39 -1.05 0.52
CA ILE A 326 5.74 0.27 -0.02
C ILE A 326 4.45 0.99 -0.38
N VAL A 327 4.15 2.07 0.34
CA VAL A 327 2.90 2.84 0.23
C VAL A 327 3.18 4.33 0.43
N GLY A 328 2.28 5.21 0.02
CA GLY A 328 2.32 6.63 0.34
C GLY A 328 2.51 6.85 1.84
N ALA A 329 3.30 7.86 2.22
CA ALA A 329 3.68 8.09 3.61
C ALA A 329 2.47 8.24 4.55
N THR A 330 1.35 8.76 4.05
CA THR A 330 0.11 8.92 4.81
C THR A 330 -0.62 7.61 5.10
N HIS A 331 -0.36 6.52 4.38
CA HIS A 331 -0.88 5.19 4.69
C HIS A 331 -0.12 4.50 5.83
N LYS A 332 1.18 4.82 5.98
CA LYS A 332 2.07 4.11 6.91
C LYS A 332 1.54 4.03 8.36
N PRO A 333 0.98 5.09 8.97
CA PRO A 333 0.46 4.99 10.35
C PRO A 333 -0.67 3.98 10.53
N TRP A 334 -1.60 3.88 9.56
CA TRP A 334 -2.64 2.84 9.58
C TRP A 334 -2.04 1.46 9.37
N PHE A 335 -1.10 1.32 8.42
CA PHE A 335 -0.43 0.05 8.18
C PHE A 335 0.30 -0.45 9.42
N ASP A 336 1.17 0.37 10.03
CA ASP A 336 1.91 0.01 11.25
C ASP A 336 0.96 -0.39 12.38
N SER A 337 -0.13 0.36 12.59
CA SER A 337 -1.12 0.08 13.63
C SER A 337 -1.92 -1.20 13.38
N LEU A 338 -2.55 -1.33 12.20
CA LEU A 338 -3.45 -2.43 11.89
C LEU A 338 -2.70 -3.75 11.70
N LEU A 339 -1.52 -3.74 11.07
CA LEU A 339 -0.67 -4.93 10.96
C LEU A 339 -0.09 -5.31 12.32
N GLY A 340 0.23 -4.34 13.17
CA GLY A 340 0.73 -4.57 14.52
C GLY A 340 -0.28 -5.21 15.47
N GLN A 341 -1.58 -5.17 15.13
CA GLN A 341 -2.64 -5.85 15.88
C GLN A 341 -2.85 -7.31 15.44
N MET A 342 -2.21 -7.75 14.35
CA MET A 342 -2.39 -9.10 13.81
C MET A 342 -1.51 -10.13 14.51
N GLN A 343 -2.05 -11.33 14.71
CA GLN A 343 -1.33 -12.44 15.33
C GLN A 343 -0.16 -12.92 14.46
N GLY A 344 0.97 -13.15 15.13
CA GLY A 344 2.22 -13.61 14.53
C GLY A 344 2.87 -12.57 13.62
N VAL A 345 2.61 -11.28 13.83
CA VAL A 345 3.21 -10.17 13.07
C VAL A 345 4.05 -9.29 13.99
N ALA A 346 5.27 -9.01 13.58
CA ALA A 346 6.14 -8.03 14.22
C ALA A 346 6.44 -6.87 13.26
N ILE A 347 6.07 -5.65 13.66
CA ILE A 347 6.41 -4.44 12.90
C ILE A 347 7.90 -4.15 13.03
N VAL A 348 8.56 -3.94 11.89
CA VAL A 348 9.96 -3.56 11.80
C VAL A 348 10.05 -2.06 11.56
N ASP A 349 10.82 -1.40 12.41
CA ASP A 349 11.08 0.03 12.33
C ASP A 349 11.84 0.40 11.05
N ALA A 350 11.19 1.20 10.19
CA ALA A 350 11.74 1.65 8.93
C ALA A 350 12.97 2.54 9.10
N GLU A 351 13.03 3.37 10.15
CA GLU A 351 14.19 4.22 10.38
C GLU A 351 15.43 3.38 10.66
N LYS A 352 15.30 2.35 11.51
CA LYS A 352 16.40 1.41 11.81
C LYS A 352 16.87 0.67 10.57
N VAL A 353 15.96 0.27 9.68
CA VAL A 353 16.35 -0.39 8.42
C VAL A 353 17.07 0.57 7.48
N LEU A 354 16.67 1.84 7.47
CA LEU A 354 17.27 2.86 6.61
C LEU A 354 18.59 3.43 7.16
N GLN A 355 19.01 3.13 8.41
CA GLN A 355 20.28 3.58 9.01
C GLN A 355 21.51 3.03 8.31
#